data_AF-A0A2C4ZP29-F1
#
_entry.id   AF-A0A2C4ZP29-F1
#
_cell.length_a   1.000
_cell.length_b   1.000
_cell.length_c   1.000
_cell.angle_alpha   90.00
_cell.angle_beta   90.00
_cell.angle_gamma   90.00
#
_symmetry.space_group_name_H-M   'P 1'
#
loop_
_entity.id
_entity.type
_entity.pdbx_description
1 polymer ?
#
loop_
_entity_poly.entity_id
_entity_poly.type
_entity_poly.pdbx_seq_one_letter_code
_entity_poly.pdbx_strand_id
1 'polypeptide(L)' 'MIAIHPFSTLNKKKEDLEKVKKYYDELGNSAPMLFSHTHAKGNFLLQMNGDMKDEEFAKYKDVMDKFIK' A
#
# COMPACT_ATOMS: atom_id res chain seq x y z
N MET A 1 5.82 4.37 -10.10
CA MET A 1 5.27 5.42 -9.22
C MET A 1 5.19 4.84 -7.82
N ILE A 2 5.59 5.60 -6.80
CA ILE A 2 5.46 5.21 -5.39
C ILE A 2 4.49 6.21 -4.75
N ALA A 3 3.40 5.71 -4.17
CA ALA A 3 2.42 6.54 -3.48
C ALA A 3 2.34 6.09 -2.01
N ILE A 4 2.51 7.06 -1.09
CA ILE A 4 2.33 6.85 0.34
C ILE A 4 1.11 7.67 0.74
N HIS A 5 0.05 6.98 1.13
CA HIS A 5 -1.19 7.63 1.55
C HIS A 5 -1.22 7.73 3.08
N PRO A 6 -1.13 8.94 3.67
CA PRO A 6 -1.37 9.14 5.10
C PRO A 6 -2.86 8.98 5.37
N PHE A 7 -3.23 7.95 6.14
CA PHE A 7 -4.60 7.75 6.59
C PHE A 7 -4.88 8.63 7.81
N SER A 8 -5.09 9.92 7.57
CA SER A 8 -5.49 10.89 8.59
C SER A 8 -6.95 11.33 8.42
N THR A 9 -7.68 11.22 9.53
CA THR A 9 -8.95 11.87 9.87
C THR A 9 -10.23 11.46 9.11
N LEU A 10 -10.80 10.31 9.47
CA LEU A 10 -12.25 10.14 9.73
C LEU A 10 -12.47 8.72 10.26
N ASN A 11 -12.65 8.55 11.57
CA ASN A 11 -13.16 7.41 12.38
C ASN A 11 -13.41 5.97 11.79
N LYS A 12 -12.74 5.52 10.72
CA LYS A 12 -12.99 4.26 9.99
C LYS A 12 -11.68 3.54 9.60
N LYS A 13 -10.70 3.52 10.52
CA LYS A 13 -9.32 3.04 10.26
C LYS A 13 -9.21 1.64 9.64
N LYS A 14 -10.11 0.70 9.96
CA LYS A 14 -10.07 -0.67 9.41
C LYS A 14 -10.81 -0.79 8.09
N GLU A 15 -12.02 -0.25 8.03
CA GLU A 15 -12.89 -0.35 6.85
C GLU A 15 -12.28 0.35 5.62
N ASP A 16 -11.58 1.46 5.84
CA ASP A 16 -10.91 2.19 4.77
C ASP A 16 -9.66 1.47 4.27
N LEU A 17 -8.91 0.85 5.18
CA LEU A 17 -7.75 0.04 4.81
C LEU A 17 -8.16 -1.15 3.94
N GLU A 18 -9.24 -1.83 4.30
CA GLU A 18 -9.79 -2.94 3.52
C GLU A 18 -10.30 -2.47 2.16
N LYS A 19 -10.98 -1.31 2.07
CA LYS A 19 -11.43 -0.75 0.80
C LYS A 19 -10.27 -0.40 -0.13
N VAL A 20 -9.23 0.24 0.39
CA VAL A 20 -8.09 0.62 -0.46
C VAL A 20 -7.28 -0.60 -0.87
N LYS A 21 -7.07 -1.57 0.03
CA LYS A 21 -6.50 -2.88 -0.37
C LYS A 21 -7.31 -3.53 -1.48
N LYS A 22 -8.63 -3.61 -1.29
CA LYS A 22 -9.53 -4.23 -2.26
C LYS A 22 -9.53 -3.48 -3.60
N TYR A 23 -9.50 -2.15 -3.58
CA TYR A 23 -9.38 -1.32 -4.78
C TYR A 23 -8.11 -1.67 -5.59
N TYR A 24 -6.96 -1.80 -4.92
CA TYR A 24 -5.72 -2.19 -5.60
C TYR A 24 -5.69 -3.65 -6.02
N ASP A 25 -6.29 -4.55 -5.24
CA ASP A 25 -6.43 -5.97 -5.58
C ASP A 25 -7.35 -6.17 -6.81
N GLU A 26 -8.48 -5.46 -6.87
CA GLU A 26 -9.39 -5.46 -8.01
C GLU A 26 -8.74 -4.83 -9.26
N LEU A 27 -7.95 -3.77 -9.10
CA LEU A 27 -7.17 -3.17 -10.19
C LEU A 27 -6.09 -4.12 -10.72
N GLY A 28 -5.35 -4.79 -9.83
CA GLY A 28 -4.34 -5.77 -10.21
C GLY A 28 -4.92 -7.03 -10.86
N ASN A 29 -6.09 -7.49 -10.39
CA ASN A 29 -6.82 -8.60 -11.00
C ASN A 29 -7.43 -8.24 -12.36
N SER A 30 -7.98 -7.03 -12.50
CA SER A 30 -8.60 -6.58 -13.76
C SER A 30 -7.56 -6.20 -14.81
N ALA A 31 -6.40 -5.72 -14.39
CA ALA A 31 -5.30 -5.34 -15.26
C ALA A 31 -3.97 -5.77 -14.62
N PRO A 32 -3.35 -6.87 -15.06
CA PRO A 32 -2.04 -7.30 -14.59
C PRO A 32 -0.94 -6.25 -14.76
N MET A 33 -1.09 -5.35 -15.75
CA MET A 33 -0.20 -4.19 -15.95
C MET A 33 -0.34 -3.12 -14.86
N LEU A 34 -1.45 -3.11 -14.12
CA LEU A 34 -1.70 -2.23 -12.97
C LEU A 34 -1.47 -2.95 -11.64
N PHE A 35 -0.98 -4.19 -11.68
CA PHE A 35 -0.56 -4.91 -10.48
C PHE A 35 0.39 -4.01 -9.70
N SER A 36 0.13 -3.88 -8.39
CA SER A 36 0.86 -2.97 -7.51
C SER A 36 1.14 -3.69 -6.21
N HIS A 37 2.39 -3.68 -5.77
CA HIS A 37 2.75 -4.12 -4.43
C HIS A 37 2.18 -3.12 -3.42
N THR A 38 1.29 -3.59 -2.54
CA THR A 38 0.71 -2.76 -1.48
C THR A 38 1.06 -3.30 -0.10
N HIS A 39 1.51 -2.42 0.79
CA HIS A 39 1.79 -2.75 2.18
C HIS A 39 1.06 -1.79 3.11
N ALA A 40 0.30 -2.34 4.05
CA ALA A 40 -0.41 -1.57 5.05
C ALA A 40 0.28 -1.73 6.40
N LYS A 41 0.65 -0.62 7.03
CA LYS A 41 1.12 -0.62 8.43
C LYS A 41 0.53 0.55 9.21
N GLY A 42 -0.14 0.23 10.31
CA GLY A 42 -0.83 1.21 11.16
C GLY A 42 -1.86 2.03 10.37
N ASN A 43 -1.59 3.33 10.27
CA ASN A 43 -2.39 4.33 9.56
C ASN A 43 -1.77 4.76 8.22
N PHE A 44 -0.99 3.88 7.59
CA PHE A 44 -0.36 4.20 6.32
C PHE A 44 -0.44 3.02 5.37
N LEU A 45 -0.60 3.35 4.09
CA LEU A 45 -0.53 2.42 2.99
C LEU A 45 0.59 2.84 2.05
N LEU A 46 1.54 1.93 1.83
CA LEU A 46 2.54 1.99 0.79
C LEU A 46 1.99 1.29 -0.44
N GLN A 47 2.03 1.98 -1.58
CA GLN A 47 1.72 1.40 -2.88
C GLN A 47 2.90 1.64 -3.83
N MET A 48 3.35 0.57 -4.48
CA MET A 48 4.43 0.58 -5.47
C MET A 48 3.98 -0.22 -6.69
N ASN A 49 4.39 0.20 -7.89
CA ASN A 49 4.08 -0.56 -9.11
C ASN A 49 4.62 -2.00 -9.04
N GLY A 50 3.90 -2.94 -9.64
CA GLY A 50 4.23 -4.37 -9.71
C GLY A 50 5.48 -4.70 -10.52
N ASP A 51 5.94 -3.74 -11.34
CA ASP A 51 7.21 -3.81 -12.06
C ASP A 51 8.43 -3.52 -11.15
N MET A 52 8.18 -2.99 -9.95
CA MET A 52 9.24 -2.63 -9.01
C MET A 52 9.76 -3.87 -8.27
N LYS A 53 11.08 -4.04 -8.23
CA LYS A 53 11.72 -5.18 -7.57
C LYS A 53 11.33 -5.27 -6.09
N ASP A 54 11.14 -6.49 -5.63
CA ASP A 54 10.86 -6.80 -4.22
C ASP A 54 11.89 -6.22 -3.26
N GLU A 55 13.17 -6.11 -3.67
CA GLU A 55 14.23 -5.51 -2.85
C GLU A 55 13.98 -4.02 -2.54
N GLU A 56 13.46 -3.27 -3.51
CA GLU A 56 13.12 -1.85 -3.32
C GLU A 56 11.88 -1.76 -2.43
N PHE A 57 10.86 -2.57 -2.70
CA PHE A 57 9.66 -2.64 -1.86
C PHE A 57 9.99 -3.02 -0.41
N ALA A 58 10.93 -3.94 -0.20
CA ALA A 58 11.39 -4.36 1.12
C ALA A 58 12.07 -3.21 1.89
N LYS A 59 12.88 -2.36 1.23
CA LYS A 59 13.46 -1.17 1.88
C LYS A 59 12.37 -0.20 2.34
N TYR A 60 11.38 0.11 1.49
CA TYR A 60 10.28 1.00 1.87
C TYR A 60 9.42 0.41 2.97
N LYS A 61 9.16 -0.90 2.91
CA LYS A 61 8.49 -1.64 3.97
C LYS A 61 9.26 -1.55 5.28
N ASP A 62 10.57 -1.80 5.30
CA ASP A 62 11.42 -1.73 6.50
C ASP A 62 11.45 -0.32 7.10
N VAL A 63 11.59 0.70 6.25
CA VAL A 63 11.50 2.11 6.68
C VAL A 63 10.13 2.40 7.28
N MET A 64 9.02 1.99 6.63
CA MET A 64 7.69 2.13 7.21
C MET A 64 7.57 1.38 8.54
N ASP A 65 8.10 0.16 8.63
CA ASP A 65 8.04 -0.68 9.82
C ASP A 65 8.77 -0.06 11.00
N LYS A 66 9.92 0.56 10.72
CA LYS A 66 10.79 1.23 11.69
C LYS A 66 10.26 2.59 12.14
N PHE A 67 9.64 3.36 11.23
CA PHE A 67 9.14 4.71 11.52
C PHE A 67 7.69 4.73 12.04
N ILE A 68 6.86 3.79 11.61
CA ILE A 68 5.46 3.69 12.04
C ILE A 68 5.38 2.72 13.22
N LYS A 69 5.29 3.31 14.43
CA LYS A 69 5.03 2.60 15.68
C LYS A 69 3.57 2.23 15.87
#